data_AF-A0A3T0SX21-F1
#
_entry.id   AF-A0A3T0SX21-F1
#
_cell.length_a   1.000
_cell.length_b   1.000
_cell.length_c   1.000
_cell.angle_alpha   90.00
_cell.angle_beta   90.00
_cell.angle_gamma   90.00
#
_symmetry.space_group_name_H-M   'P 1'
#
loop_
_entity.id
_entity.type
_entity.pdbx_description
1 polymer ?
#
loop_
_entity_poly.entity_id
_entity_poly.type
_entity_poly.pdbx_seq_one_letter_code
_entity_poly.pdbx_strand_id
1 'polypeptide(L)'
;MVSEQERAEMIDRFTRCVADLGYGIDEYALDGSFHLTFAPDTDADAAYEEVKGCSRSSGETEIGALSSWTHRNPERADETTLVVECLARSGVVRTSYSTSDYANDVPRDDYPFAEEDAGREALQRCRVDPLGVGS
;
A
#
# COMPACT_ATOMS: atom_id res chain seq x y z
N MET A 1 -11.36 -0.93 14.68
CA MET A 1 -11.59 -0.41 13.33
C MET A 1 -11.29 1.06 13.41
N VAL A 2 -10.34 1.54 12.61
CA VAL A 2 -10.01 2.97 12.54
C VAL A 2 -11.15 3.67 11.82
N SER A 3 -11.68 4.74 12.41
CA SER A 3 -12.72 5.56 11.76
C SER A 3 -12.11 6.50 10.72
N GLU A 4 -12.93 7.00 9.78
CA GLU A 4 -12.46 8.02 8.82
C GLU A 4 -11.96 9.28 9.52
N GLN A 5 -12.59 9.68 10.62
CA GLN A 5 -12.15 10.81 11.44
C GLN A 5 -10.79 10.55 12.10
N GLU A 6 -10.60 9.37 12.68
CA GLU A 6 -9.33 8.98 13.30
C GLU A 6 -8.18 8.92 12.28
N ARG A 7 -8.47 8.44 11.05
CA ARG A 7 -7.53 8.49 9.93
C ARG A 7 -7.20 9.93 9.53
N ALA A 8 -8.22 10.78 9.36
CA ALA A 8 -8.03 12.18 8.98
C ALA A 8 -7.20 12.96 10.01
N GLU A 9 -7.48 12.76 11.30
CA GLU A 9 -6.72 13.36 12.40
C GLU A 9 -5.27 12.85 12.47
N MET A 10 -5.03 11.59 12.11
CA MET A 10 -3.67 11.07 11.97
C MET A 10 -2.93 11.74 10.81
N ILE A 11 -3.53 11.80 9.61
CA ILE A 11 -2.90 12.39 8.42
C ILE A 11 -2.56 13.86 8.69
N ASP A 12 -3.47 14.59 9.33
CA ASP A 12 -3.29 15.98 9.70
C ASP A 12 -2.15 16.18 10.73
N ARG A 13 -2.01 15.29 11.73
CA ARG A 13 -0.85 15.31 12.65
C ARG A 13 0.46 14.98 11.94
N PHE A 14 0.43 13.99 11.03
CA PHE A 14 1.60 13.55 10.28
C PHE A 14 2.11 14.65 9.35
N THR A 15 1.23 15.20 8.51
CA THR A 15 1.56 16.25 7.54
C THR A 15 2.07 17.52 8.21
N ARG A 16 1.52 17.91 9.37
CA ARG A 16 2.08 19.03 10.16
C ARG A 16 3.48 18.76 10.67
N CYS A 17 3.73 17.57 11.23
CA CYS A 17 5.08 17.22 11.69
C CYS A 17 6.10 17.27 10.55
N VAL A 18 5.73 16.76 9.37
CA VAL A 18 6.57 16.78 8.17
C VAL A 18 6.81 18.22 7.69
N ALA A 19 5.77 19.07 7.74
CA ALA A 19 5.90 20.49 7.41
C ALA A 19 6.80 21.25 8.39
N ASP A 20 6.77 20.92 9.68
CA ASP A 20 7.66 21.52 10.70
C ASP A 20 9.14 21.18 10.46
N LEU A 21 9.42 20.07 9.78
CA LEU A 21 10.77 19.70 9.32
C LEU A 21 11.19 20.44 8.02
N GLY A 22 10.27 21.18 7.40
CA GLY A 22 10.51 21.87 6.12
C GLY A 22 10.26 21.02 4.88
N TYR A 23 9.59 19.88 5.03
CA TYR A 23 9.22 18.98 3.93
C TYR A 23 7.72 19.10 3.61
N GLY A 24 7.32 18.58 2.46
CA GLY A 24 5.91 18.53 2.05
C GLY A 24 5.44 17.11 1.75
N ILE A 25 4.14 16.90 1.86
CA ILE A 25 3.44 15.72 1.34
C ILE A 25 2.37 16.23 0.39
N ASP A 26 2.45 15.84 -0.88
CA ASP A 26 1.52 16.21 -1.94
C ASP A 26 0.47 15.12 -2.20
N GLU A 27 0.82 13.85 -1.98
CA GLU A 27 -0.08 12.70 -2.11
C GLU A 27 0.00 11.81 -0.87
N TYR A 28 -1.15 11.46 -0.28
CA TYR A 28 -1.28 10.44 0.77
C TYR A 28 -2.43 9.49 0.40
N ALA A 29 -2.08 8.29 -0.04
CA ALA A 29 -3.01 7.31 -0.57
C ALA A 29 -3.71 6.49 0.53
N LEU A 30 -4.77 5.77 0.14
CA LEU A 30 -5.55 4.92 1.04
C LEU A 30 -4.75 3.71 1.55
N ASP A 31 -3.76 3.26 0.80
CA ASP A 31 -2.86 2.17 1.19
C ASP A 31 -1.80 2.59 2.22
N GLY A 32 -1.68 3.89 2.51
CA GLY A 32 -0.70 4.49 3.41
C GLY A 32 0.58 4.97 2.70
N SER A 33 0.69 4.79 1.38
CA SER A 33 1.80 5.37 0.62
C SER A 33 1.64 6.89 0.53
N PHE A 34 2.77 7.58 0.49
CA PHE A 34 2.81 9.03 0.32
C PHE A 34 4.04 9.46 -0.47
N HIS A 35 3.93 10.61 -1.15
CA HIS A 35 5.05 11.22 -1.83
C HIS A 35 5.62 12.36 -0.98
N LEU A 36 6.93 12.29 -0.73
CA LEU A 36 7.67 13.24 0.09
C LEU A 36 8.38 14.23 -0.81
N THR A 37 8.18 15.52 -0.55
CA THR A 37 8.80 16.63 -1.29
C THR A 37 9.73 17.43 -0.39
N PHE A 38 10.89 17.80 -0.90
CA PHE A 38 11.91 18.57 -0.20
C PHE A 38 12.78 19.33 -1.21
N ALA A 39 13.64 20.23 -0.72
CA ALA A 39 14.51 21.00 -1.59
C ALA A 39 15.53 20.08 -2.30
N PRO A 40 15.95 20.37 -3.55
CA PRO A 40 16.81 19.47 -4.33
C PRO A 40 18.18 19.16 -3.69
N ASP A 41 18.64 20.00 -2.77
CA ASP A 41 19.89 19.88 -2.02
C ASP A 41 19.73 19.16 -0.67
N THR A 42 18.50 18.81 -0.28
CA THR A 42 18.24 17.98 0.90
C THR A 42 18.73 16.55 0.66
N ASP A 43 19.44 16.00 1.64
CA ASP A 43 19.83 14.60 1.66
C ASP A 43 18.58 13.72 1.85
N ALA A 44 18.27 12.89 0.84
CA ALA A 44 17.05 12.11 0.82
C ALA A 44 17.00 11.08 1.97
N ASP A 45 18.12 10.43 2.27
CA ASP A 45 18.18 9.42 3.34
C ASP A 45 17.92 10.05 4.71
N ALA A 46 18.52 11.22 4.98
CA ALA A 46 18.26 11.99 6.18
C ALA A 46 16.79 12.44 6.27
N ALA A 47 16.21 12.96 5.19
CA ALA A 47 14.81 13.35 5.16
C ALA A 47 13.88 12.17 5.46
N TYR A 48 14.15 10.99 4.89
CA TYR A 48 13.39 9.78 5.21
C TYR A 48 13.52 9.35 6.67
N GLU A 49 14.70 9.44 7.28
CA GLU A 49 14.87 9.14 8.71
C GLU A 49 14.08 10.07 9.63
N GLU A 50 14.05 11.36 9.32
CA GLU A 50 13.29 12.36 10.09
C GLU A 50 11.78 12.15 9.93
N VAL A 51 11.31 11.88 8.71
CA VAL A 51 9.89 11.59 8.42
C VAL A 51 9.43 10.30 9.10
N LYS A 52 10.29 9.28 9.25
CA LYS A 52 9.99 8.11 10.09
C LYS A 52 9.75 8.48 11.56
N GLY A 53 10.42 9.52 12.06
CA GLY A 53 10.12 10.11 13.36
C GLY A 53 8.69 10.65 13.44
N CYS A 54 8.29 11.43 12.43
CA CYS A 54 6.93 11.96 12.31
C CYS A 54 5.87 10.87 12.17
N SER A 55 6.12 9.84 11.37
CA SER A 55 5.18 8.73 11.18
C SER A 55 4.89 8.00 12.51
N ARG A 56 5.93 7.75 13.32
CA ARG A 56 5.76 7.14 14.65
C ARG A 56 5.02 8.04 15.64
N SER A 57 5.34 9.34 15.66
CA SER A 57 4.75 10.26 16.65
C SER A 57 3.30 10.65 16.33
N SER A 58 2.93 10.69 15.05
CA SER A 58 1.54 10.91 14.60
C SER A 58 0.67 9.66 14.71
N GLY A 59 1.29 8.48 14.84
CA GLY A 59 0.61 7.19 14.77
C GLY A 59 0.27 6.77 13.33
N GLU A 60 0.93 7.35 12.33
CA GLU A 60 0.74 7.02 10.92
C GLU A 60 1.13 5.56 10.63
N THR A 61 2.21 5.07 11.25
CA THR A 61 2.63 3.67 11.11
C THR A 61 1.51 2.72 11.54
N GLU A 62 0.87 2.95 12.69
CA GLU A 62 -0.14 2.04 13.24
C GLU A 62 -1.54 2.29 12.70
N ILE A 63 -2.01 3.54 12.76
CA ILE A 63 -3.38 3.94 12.35
C ILE A 63 -3.49 3.86 10.82
N GLY A 64 -2.46 4.27 10.08
CA GLY A 64 -2.40 4.18 8.62
C GLY A 64 -2.47 2.73 8.16
N ALA A 65 -1.64 1.85 8.74
CA ALA A 65 -1.68 0.43 8.43
C ALA A 65 -3.05 -0.20 8.76
N LEU A 66 -3.60 0.03 9.95
CA LEU A 66 -4.91 -0.52 10.34
C LEU A 66 -6.05 0.00 9.44
N SER A 67 -5.98 1.27 9.04
CA SER A 67 -6.95 1.87 8.13
C SER A 67 -6.87 1.25 6.74
N SER A 68 -5.67 1.15 6.17
CA SER A 68 -5.40 0.49 4.88
C SER A 68 -5.91 -0.96 4.88
N TRP A 69 -5.62 -1.72 5.93
CA TRP A 69 -6.05 -3.12 6.06
C TRP A 69 -7.56 -3.26 6.14
N THR A 70 -8.21 -2.38 6.91
CA THR A 70 -9.67 -2.39 7.03
C THR A 70 -10.33 -2.01 5.72
N HIS A 71 -9.76 -1.05 4.98
CA HIS A 71 -10.36 -0.55 3.75
C HIS A 71 -10.23 -1.54 2.60
N ARG A 72 -9.05 -2.14 2.40
CA ARG A 72 -8.81 -3.10 1.30
C ARG A 72 -9.46 -4.47 1.51
N ASN A 73 -9.81 -4.82 2.76
CA ASN A 73 -10.40 -6.11 3.13
C ASN A 73 -11.38 -5.98 4.32
N PRO A 74 -12.53 -5.29 4.12
CA PRO A 74 -13.45 -4.97 5.21
C PRO A 74 -14.08 -6.21 5.85
N GLU A 75 -14.29 -7.26 5.04
CA GLU A 75 -14.86 -8.54 5.46
C GLU A 75 -13.83 -9.50 6.07
N ARG A 76 -12.55 -9.13 6.10
CA ARG A 76 -11.44 -9.98 6.58
C ARG A 76 -11.41 -11.35 5.90
N ALA A 77 -11.71 -11.37 4.60
CA ALA A 77 -11.60 -12.55 3.78
C ALA A 77 -10.13 -13.00 3.65
N ASP A 78 -9.91 -14.22 3.21
CA ASP A 78 -8.56 -14.75 2.97
C ASP A 78 -7.83 -13.92 1.91
N GLU A 79 -6.78 -13.20 2.32
CA GLU A 79 -6.07 -12.27 1.43
C GLU A 79 -5.46 -12.98 0.21
N THR A 80 -4.99 -14.22 0.37
CA THR A 80 -4.43 -15.00 -0.74
C THR A 80 -5.49 -15.25 -1.82
N THR A 81 -6.70 -15.61 -1.40
CA THR A 81 -7.85 -15.78 -2.29
C THR A 81 -8.17 -14.47 -3.01
N LEU A 82 -8.23 -13.36 -2.29
CA LEU A 82 -8.52 -12.05 -2.89
C LEU A 82 -7.48 -11.63 -3.94
N VAL A 83 -6.18 -11.85 -3.68
CA VAL A 83 -5.09 -11.56 -4.62
C VAL A 83 -5.20 -12.44 -5.87
N VAL A 84 -5.42 -13.75 -5.72
CA VAL A 84 -5.56 -14.68 -6.85
C VAL A 84 -6.77 -14.33 -7.71
N GLU A 85 -7.90 -14.04 -7.09
CA GLU A 85 -9.10 -13.59 -7.82
C GLU A 85 -8.84 -12.28 -8.56
N CYS A 86 -8.12 -11.33 -7.95
CA CYS A 86 -7.75 -10.08 -8.59
C CYS A 86 -6.84 -10.28 -9.82
N LEU A 87 -5.85 -11.17 -9.72
CA LEU A 87 -4.97 -11.52 -10.83
C LEU A 87 -5.76 -12.18 -11.97
N ALA A 88 -6.68 -13.09 -11.64
CA ALA A 88 -7.55 -13.75 -12.61
C ALA A 88 -8.50 -12.76 -13.29
N ARG A 89 -9.12 -11.83 -12.53
CA ARG A 89 -9.99 -10.77 -13.07
C ARG A 89 -9.22 -9.79 -13.97
N SER A 90 -7.96 -9.55 -13.66
CA SER A 90 -7.05 -8.70 -14.46
C SER A 90 -6.57 -9.41 -15.73
N GLY A 91 -6.85 -10.71 -15.90
CA GLY A 91 -6.52 -11.50 -17.08
C GLY A 91 -5.02 -11.82 -17.23
N VAL A 92 -4.20 -11.54 -16.22
CA VAL A 92 -2.75 -11.77 -16.26
C VAL A 92 -2.37 -13.23 -15.96
N VAL A 93 -3.29 -13.98 -15.35
CA VAL A 93 -3.19 -15.43 -15.13
C VAL A 93 -4.45 -16.12 -15.63
N ARG A 94 -4.38 -17.45 -15.82
CA ARG A 94 -5.55 -18.25 -16.21
C ARG A 94 -6.56 -18.32 -15.06
N THR A 95 -7.83 -18.46 -15.37
CA THR A 95 -8.91 -18.61 -14.36
C THR A 95 -8.79 -19.88 -13.51
N SER A 96 -7.99 -20.86 -13.95
CA SER A 96 -7.66 -22.06 -13.18
C SER A 96 -6.52 -21.87 -12.17
N TYR A 97 -5.86 -20.70 -12.17
CA TYR A 97 -4.78 -20.39 -11.23
C TYR A 97 -5.35 -20.32 -9.81
N SER A 98 -4.77 -21.11 -8.90
CA SER A 98 -5.29 -21.32 -7.55
C SER A 98 -4.44 -20.65 -6.48
N THR A 99 -4.98 -20.58 -5.26
CA THR A 99 -4.23 -20.16 -4.07
C THR A 99 -3.03 -21.07 -3.77
N SER A 100 -3.12 -22.36 -4.10
CA SER A 100 -2.00 -23.30 -3.99
C SER A 100 -0.90 -23.00 -5.01
N ASP A 101 -1.26 -22.65 -6.25
CA ASP A 101 -0.28 -22.26 -7.26
C ASP A 101 0.44 -20.99 -6.81
N TYR A 102 -0.32 -19.97 -6.42
CA TYR A 102 0.23 -18.73 -5.88
C TYR A 102 1.16 -18.95 -4.69
N ALA A 103 0.80 -19.81 -3.74
CA ALA A 103 1.65 -20.12 -2.59
C ALA A 103 2.97 -20.81 -2.99
N ASN A 104 2.99 -21.57 -4.10
CA ASN A 104 4.21 -22.20 -4.62
C ASN A 104 5.08 -21.22 -5.43
N ASP A 105 4.46 -20.26 -6.09
CA ASP A 105 5.13 -19.32 -7.00
C ASP A 105 5.75 -18.16 -6.23
N VAL A 106 5.10 -17.67 -5.16
CA VAL A 106 5.59 -16.54 -4.34
C VAL A 106 7.03 -16.70 -3.85
N PRO A 107 7.46 -17.83 -3.26
CA PRO A 107 8.85 -17.98 -2.79
C PRO A 107 9.87 -18.04 -3.92
N ARG A 108 9.43 -18.34 -5.15
CA ARG A 108 10.27 -18.51 -6.34
C ARG A 108 10.26 -17.29 -7.27
N ASP A 109 9.32 -16.38 -7.04
CA ASP A 109 9.01 -15.25 -7.92
C ASP A 109 8.65 -15.68 -9.36
N ASP A 110 8.12 -16.90 -9.51
CA ASP A 110 7.89 -17.60 -10.78
C ASP A 110 6.38 -17.67 -11.09
N TYR A 111 5.81 -16.53 -11.49
CA TYR A 111 4.38 -16.43 -11.77
C TYR A 111 4.07 -16.78 -13.23
N PRO A 112 2.93 -17.44 -13.51
CA PRO A 112 2.56 -17.83 -14.86
C PRO A 112 1.91 -16.67 -15.64
N PHE A 113 2.56 -15.51 -15.67
CA PHE A 113 2.06 -14.35 -16.39
C PHE A 113 2.12 -14.55 -17.90
N ALA A 114 1.04 -14.19 -18.60
CA ALA A 114 1.04 -14.23 -20.06
C ALA A 114 1.94 -13.15 -20.67
N GLU A 115 1.97 -11.97 -20.04
CA GLU A 115 2.85 -10.85 -20.35
C GLU A 115 3.48 -10.38 -19.05
N GLU A 116 4.81 -10.41 -18.97
CA GLU A 116 5.54 -10.24 -17.71
C GLU A 116 5.30 -8.86 -17.09
N ASP A 117 5.50 -7.78 -17.84
CA ASP A 117 5.36 -6.41 -17.32
C ASP A 117 3.94 -6.12 -16.82
N ALA A 118 2.93 -6.52 -17.60
CA ALA A 118 1.52 -6.37 -17.22
C ALA A 118 1.17 -7.23 -15.99
N GLY A 119 1.73 -8.45 -15.92
CA GLY A 119 1.57 -9.35 -14.79
C GLY A 119 2.17 -8.79 -13.50
N ARG A 120 3.36 -8.19 -13.58
CA ARG A 120 4.02 -7.54 -12.44
C ARG A 120 3.25 -6.33 -11.96
N GLU A 121 2.76 -5.48 -12.86
CA GLU A 121 1.94 -4.33 -12.51
C GLU A 121 0.64 -4.78 -11.82
N ALA A 122 -0.05 -5.77 -12.39
CA ALA A 122 -1.26 -6.33 -11.80
C ALA A 122 -0.99 -6.98 -10.44
N LEU A 123 0.13 -7.69 -10.27
CA LEU A 123 0.51 -8.30 -8.99
C LEU A 123 0.71 -7.25 -7.90
N GLN A 124 1.40 -6.14 -8.20
CA GLN A 124 1.56 -5.05 -7.24
C GLN A 124 0.21 -4.46 -6.86
N ARG A 125 -0.62 -4.12 -7.87
CA ARG A 125 -1.96 -3.57 -7.64
C ARG A 125 -2.84 -4.50 -6.81
N CYS A 126 -2.86 -5.79 -7.14
CA CYS A 126 -3.68 -6.78 -6.44
C CYS A 126 -3.21 -7.07 -5.01
N ARG A 127 -1.93 -6.85 -4.69
CA ARG A 127 -1.44 -6.97 -3.30
C ARG A 127 -1.83 -5.78 -2.44
N VAL A 128 -1.88 -4.60 -3.06
CA VAL A 128 -2.23 -3.34 -2.39
C VAL A 128 -3.74 -3.22 -2.23
N ASP A 129 -4.48 -3.44 -3.31
CA ASP A 129 -5.93 -3.31 -3.40
C ASP A 129 -6.54 -4.47 -4.21
N PRO A 130 -6.67 -5.66 -3.61
CA PRO A 130 -7.22 -6.82 -4.31
C PRO A 130 -8.71 -6.69 -4.63
N LEU A 131 -9.42 -5.71 -4.06
CA LEU A 131 -10.84 -5.48 -4.31
C LEU A 131 -11.10 -4.34 -5.30
N GLY A 132 -10.11 -3.48 -5.56
CA GLY A 132 -10.25 -2.31 -6.42
C GLY A 132 -11.09 -1.20 -5.76
N VAL A 133 -11.06 -1.09 -4.43
CA VAL A 133 -11.88 -0.14 -3.66
C VAL A 133 -11.15 1.16 -3.33
N GLY A 134 -9.84 1.23 -3.54
CA GLY A 134 -8.96 2.34 -3.16
C GLY A 134 -8.67 3.36 -4.26
N SER A 135 -9.45 3.39 -5.34
CA SER A 135 -9.29 4.30 -6.49
C SER A 135 -9.83 5.70 -6.26
#